data_AF-A0A970XP64-F1
#
_entry.id   AF-A0A970XP64-F1
#
_cell.length_a   1.000
_cell.length_b   1.000
_cell.length_c   1.000
_cell.angle_alpha   90.00
_cell.angle_beta   90.00
_cell.angle_gamma   90.00
#
_symmetry.space_group_name_H-M   'P 1'
#
loop_
_entity.id
_entity.type
_entity.pdbx_description
1 polymer ?
#
loop_
_entity_poly.entity_id
_entity_poly.type
_entity_poly.pdbx_seq_one_letter_code
_entity_poly.pdbx_strand_id
1 'polypeptide(L)'
;MKPASILEGNGIGYAEIECNGLKGGIPVEDKKNNVNKVSVIIYDEEYVVKGSENSEYIQMLASYVDRRMKMIQQRNRNLSTTKVAVLTALNLADELNKLQEDYDEMVKALEEERKK
;
A
#
# COMPACT_ATOMS: atom_id res chain seq x y z
N MET A 1 10.36 -16.49 -29.53
CA MET A 1 10.07 -16.73 -28.11
C MET A 1 10.80 -15.64 -27.32
N LYS A 2 10.13 -14.52 -27.00
CA LYS A 2 10.75 -13.46 -26.20
C LYS A 2 10.65 -13.87 -24.73
N PRO A 3 11.73 -13.79 -23.92
CA PRO A 3 11.61 -14.02 -22.50
C PRO A 3 10.71 -12.94 -21.91
N ALA A 4 9.70 -13.35 -21.17
CA ALA A 4 8.82 -12.46 -20.44
C ALA A 4 9.69 -11.68 -19.46
N SER A 5 9.87 -10.39 -19.74
CA SER A 5 10.44 -9.44 -18.81
C SER A 5 9.73 -9.64 -17.48
N ILE A 6 10.51 -9.92 -16.44
CA ILE A 6 10.07 -9.84 -15.06
C ILE A 6 9.30 -8.52 -14.95
N LEU A 7 8.02 -8.61 -14.64
CA LEU A 7 7.23 -7.45 -14.26
C LEU A 7 7.92 -6.92 -13.01
N GLU A 8 8.80 -5.95 -13.17
CA GLU A 8 9.13 -4.99 -12.13
C GLU A 8 7.82 -4.25 -11.87
N GLY A 9 6.93 -4.91 -11.14
CA GLY A 9 5.73 -4.27 -10.64
C GLY A 9 6.20 -3.04 -9.90
N ASN A 10 5.58 -1.89 -10.21
CA ASN A 10 5.60 -0.69 -9.40
C ASN A 10 4.91 -0.96 -8.04
N GLY A 11 5.39 -1.97 -7.33
CA GLY A 11 5.07 -2.25 -5.95
C GLY A 11 6.10 -1.53 -5.11
N ILE A 12 5.64 -0.94 -4.01
CA ILE A 12 6.50 -0.49 -2.91
C ILE A 12 7.44 -1.63 -2.52
N GLY A 13 8.65 -1.62 -3.08
CA GLY A 13 9.66 -2.63 -2.83
C GLY A 13 9.90 -2.74 -1.33
N TYR A 14 9.53 -3.87 -0.75
CA TYR A 14 9.78 -4.26 0.64
C TYR A 14 9.51 -3.16 1.67
N ALA A 15 8.24 -2.83 1.89
CA ALA A 15 7.85 -2.16 3.14
C ALA A 15 8.02 -3.16 4.30
N GLU A 16 9.23 -3.21 4.88
CA GLU A 16 9.43 -3.80 6.20
C GLU A 16 8.70 -2.92 7.22
N ILE A 17 7.59 -3.43 7.77
CA ILE A 17 6.94 -2.82 8.92
C ILE A 17 7.70 -3.28 10.17
N GLU A 18 8.59 -2.41 10.67
CA GLU A 18 9.20 -2.60 11.99
C GLU A 18 8.21 -2.12 13.07
N CYS A 19 7.58 -3.06 13.79
CA CYS A 19 6.85 -2.76 15.02
C CYS A 19 7.85 -2.37 16.11
N ASN A 20 8.07 -1.09 16.35
CA ASN A 20 9.00 -0.64 17.40
C ASN A 20 8.27 -0.40 18.72
N GLY A 21 8.44 -1.33 19.66
CA GLY A 21 8.20 -1.05 21.07
C GLY A 21 9.15 0.06 21.56
N LEU A 22 8.55 1.16 22.02
CA LEU A 22 9.12 2.27 22.81
C LEU A 22 10.65 2.25 22.99
N LYS A 23 11.42 2.91 22.10
CA LYS A 23 12.68 3.58 22.47
C LYS A 23 12.89 4.83 21.61
N GLY A 24 12.78 5.99 22.26
CA GLY A 24 13.17 7.27 21.67
C GLY A 24 14.65 7.27 21.29
N GLY A 25 14.92 7.73 20.07
CA GLY A 25 16.26 7.94 19.53
C GLY A 25 16.21 9.01 18.44
N ILE A 26 17.17 9.92 18.48
CA ILE A 26 17.38 11.01 17.52
C ILE A 26 17.66 10.40 16.13
N PRO A 27 17.10 10.94 15.03
CA PRO A 27 17.34 10.39 13.70
C PRO A 27 18.80 10.63 13.29
N VAL A 28 19.55 9.54 13.12
CA VAL A 28 20.88 9.54 12.51
C VAL A 28 20.74 9.45 10.99
N GLU A 29 21.30 10.45 10.29
CA GLU A 29 21.37 10.50 8.82
C GLU A 29 22.36 9.45 8.30
N ASP A 30 21.85 8.37 7.74
CA ASP A 30 22.65 7.41 6.97
C ASP A 30 22.43 7.65 5.46
N LYS A 31 23.43 8.26 4.82
CA LYS A 31 23.56 8.32 3.36
C LYS A 31 23.82 6.91 2.80
N LYS A 32 23.14 6.61 1.68
CA LYS A 32 23.49 5.63 0.61
C LYS A 32 22.69 4.32 0.58
N ASN A 33 21.37 4.44 0.38
CA ASN A 33 20.57 3.65 -0.57
C ASN A 33 19.31 4.49 -0.85
N ASN A 34 18.71 4.47 -2.04
CA ASN A 34 17.56 5.32 -2.39
C ASN A 34 16.25 4.83 -1.73
N VAL A 35 16.30 4.60 -0.43
CA VAL A 35 15.23 4.06 0.40
C VAL A 35 14.88 5.12 1.42
N ASN A 36 13.76 5.80 1.19
CA ASN A 36 13.18 6.76 2.11
C ASN A 36 12.60 5.99 3.31
N LYS A 37 13.00 6.39 4.52
CA LYS A 37 12.38 5.93 5.76
C LYS A 37 11.35 6.97 6.19
N VAL A 38 10.10 6.54 6.39
CA VAL A 38 8.97 7.41 6.70
C VAL A 38 8.22 6.86 7.88
N SER A 39 8.15 7.61 8.98
CA SER A 39 7.28 7.29 10.10
C SER A 39 5.85 7.70 9.78
N VAL A 40 4.91 6.78 9.98
CA VAL A 40 3.48 6.97 9.75
C VAL A 40 2.68 6.39 10.91
N ILE A 41 1.47 6.93 11.13
CA ILE A 41 0.55 6.44 12.15
C ILE A 41 -0.65 5.83 11.42
N ILE A 42 -0.96 4.56 11.71
CA ILE A 42 -2.10 3.86 11.15
C ILE A 42 -2.87 3.22 12.30
N TYR A 43 -4.13 3.61 12.47
CA TYR A 43 -5.01 3.07 13.52
C TYR A 43 -4.40 3.22 14.93
N ASP A 44 -3.92 4.42 15.23
CA ASP A 44 -3.29 4.82 16.50
C ASP A 44 -1.96 4.10 16.84
N GLU A 45 -1.44 3.28 15.91
CA GLU A 45 -0.14 2.61 16.02
C GLU A 45 0.90 3.27 15.09
N GLU A 46 2.12 3.45 15.58
CA GLU A 46 3.22 4.03 14.82
C GLU A 46 4.01 2.96 14.06
N TYR A 47 4.26 3.21 12.78
CA TYR A 47 4.98 2.33 11.88
C TYR A 47 6.09 3.10 11.14
N VAL A 48 7.26 2.48 11.00
CA VAL A 48 8.32 3.01 10.13
C VAL A 48 8.29 2.24 8.82
N VAL A 49 7.98 2.94 7.73
CA VAL A 49 7.92 2.38 6.38
C VAL A 49 9.21 2.74 5.64
N LYS A 50 9.90 1.73 5.12
CA LYS A 50 11.04 1.89 4.22
C LYS A 50 10.55 1.68 2.78
N GLY A 51 10.85 2.60 1.87
CA GLY A 51 10.45 2.46 0.46
C GLY A 51 11.23 3.36 -0.48
N SER A 52 11.30 3.00 -1.75
CA SER A 52 11.91 3.83 -2.81
C SER A 52 11.03 5.02 -3.24
N GLU A 53 9.76 5.01 -2.85
CA GLU A 53 8.78 6.03 -3.20
C GLU A 53 8.96 7.32 -2.39
N ASN A 54 8.34 8.41 -2.89
CA ASN A 54 8.30 9.70 -2.19
C ASN A 54 7.63 9.56 -0.82
N SER A 55 8.19 10.24 0.20
CA SER A 55 7.63 10.27 1.54
C SER A 55 6.20 10.81 1.61
N GLU A 56 5.84 11.79 0.78
CA GLU A 56 4.49 12.34 0.69
C GLU A 56 3.48 11.28 0.21
N TYR A 57 3.89 10.46 -0.77
CA TYR A 57 3.07 9.37 -1.29
C TYR A 57 2.85 8.29 -0.21
N ILE A 58 3.90 7.93 0.52
CA ILE A 58 3.81 6.95 1.63
C ILE A 58 2.88 7.48 2.75
N GLN A 59 2.98 8.76 3.12
CA GLN A 59 2.08 9.38 4.09
C GLN A 59 0.62 9.42 3.62
N MET A 60 0.40 9.70 2.33
CA MET A 60 -0.93 9.67 1.72
C MET A 60 -1.52 8.26 1.80
N LEU A 61 -0.75 7.22 1.47
CA LEU A 61 -1.18 5.82 1.58
C LEU A 61 -1.51 5.44 3.02
N ALA A 62 -0.66 5.78 3.99
CA ALA A 62 -0.92 5.52 5.40
C ALA A 62 -2.23 6.19 5.87
N SER A 63 -2.43 7.46 5.48
CA SER A 63 -3.66 8.21 5.78
C SER A 63 -4.89 7.57 5.13
N TYR A 64 -4.74 7.00 3.94
CA TYR A 64 -5.82 6.30 3.25
C TYR A 64 -6.20 5.00 3.97
N VAL A 65 -5.22 4.19 4.37
CA VAL A 65 -5.43 2.95 5.12
C VAL A 65 -6.06 3.24 6.49
N ASP A 66 -5.57 4.25 7.22
CA ASP A 66 -6.12 4.66 8.52
C ASP A 66 -7.61 5.00 8.41
N ARG A 67 -8.00 5.79 7.41
CA ARG A 67 -9.41 6.12 7.17
C ARG A 67 -10.25 4.87 6.89
N ARG A 68 -9.76 3.93 6.07
CA ARG A 68 -10.48 2.70 5.75
C ARG A 68 -10.66 1.81 6.99
N MET A 69 -9.61 1.64 7.80
CA MET A 69 -9.70 0.90 9.06
C MET A 69 -10.72 1.52 10.02
N LYS A 70 -10.71 2.84 10.19
CA LYS A 70 -11.67 3.57 11.04
C LYS A 70 -13.11 3.40 10.55
N MET A 71 -13.36 3.47 9.25
CA MET A 71 -14.70 3.25 8.67
C MET A 71 -15.21 1.83 8.94
N ILE A 72 -14.35 0.82 8.81
CA ILE A 72 -14.70 -0.58 9.06
C ILE A 72 -15.00 -0.80 10.55
N GLN A 73 -14.19 -0.24 11.45
CA GLN A 73 -14.42 -0.32 12.89
C GLN A 73 -15.74 0.35 13.29
N GLN A 74 -16.07 1.50 12.70
CA GLN A 74 -17.33 2.20 12.98
C GLN A 74 -18.56 1.34 12.64
N ARG A 75 -18.49 0.58 11.54
CA ARG A 75 -19.56 -0.35 11.12
C ARG A 75 -19.59 -1.62 11.96
N ASN A 76 -18.44 -2.08 12.44
CA ASN A 76 -18.29 -3.36 13.14
C ASN A 76 -17.54 -3.19 14.47
N ARG A 77 -18.21 -2.60 15.47
CA ARG A 77 -17.58 -2.20 16.74
C ARG A 77 -16.96 -3.34 17.57
N ASN A 78 -17.34 -4.60 17.31
CA ASN A 78 -16.90 -5.77 18.07
C ASN A 78 -15.70 -6.51 17.45
N LEU A 79 -15.15 -6.03 16.33
CA LEU A 79 -13.98 -6.65 15.71
C LEU A 79 -12.69 -6.21 16.42
N SER A 80 -11.74 -7.12 16.53
CA SER A 80 -10.38 -6.79 16.97
C SER A 80 -9.63 -6.02 15.89
N THR A 81 -8.66 -5.20 16.29
CA THR A 81 -7.81 -4.42 15.39
C THR A 81 -7.21 -5.26 14.27
N THR A 82 -6.70 -6.46 14.57
CA THR A 82 -6.16 -7.39 13.57
C THR A 82 -7.20 -7.80 12.54
N LYS A 83 -8.43 -8.10 12.97
CA LYS A 83 -9.52 -8.46 12.04
C LYS A 83 -9.93 -7.29 11.16
N VAL A 84 -9.93 -6.07 11.71
CA VAL A 84 -10.17 -4.84 10.94
C VAL A 84 -9.07 -4.61 9.92
N ALA A 85 -7.80 -4.80 10.28
CA ALA A 85 -6.67 -4.69 9.36
C ALA A 85 -6.78 -5.71 8.21
N VAL A 86 -7.06 -6.98 8.51
CA VAL A 86 -7.25 -8.03 7.49
C VAL A 86 -8.44 -7.72 6.59
N LEU A 87 -9.57 -7.29 7.14
CA LEU A 87 -10.74 -6.92 6.34
C LEU A 87 -10.46 -5.68 5.46
N THR A 88 -9.67 -4.74 5.96
CA THR A 88 -9.23 -3.58 5.19
C THR A 88 -8.37 -4.01 4.02
N ALA A 89 -7.38 -4.88 4.24
CA ALA A 89 -6.52 -5.41 3.20
C ALA A 89 -7.32 -6.17 2.13
N LEU A 90 -8.28 -7.00 2.53
CA LEU A 90 -9.17 -7.71 1.61
C LEU A 90 -10.01 -6.76 0.76
N ASN A 91 -10.62 -5.74 1.37
CA ASN A 91 -11.42 -4.76 0.63
C ASN A 91 -10.57 -3.96 -0.36
N LEU A 92 -9.35 -3.56 0.03
CA LEU A 92 -8.44 -2.84 -0.87
C LEU A 92 -7.94 -3.72 -2.02
N ALA A 93 -7.68 -5.01 -1.76
CA ALA A 93 -7.32 -5.95 -2.81
C ALA A 93 -8.47 -6.18 -3.79
N ASP A 94 -9.71 -6.29 -3.32
CA ASP A 94 -10.89 -6.40 -4.19
C ASP A 94 -11.08 -5.15 -5.07
N GLU A 95 -10.94 -3.95 -4.48
CA GLU A 95 -10.97 -2.68 -5.24
C GLU A 95 -9.89 -2.64 -6.33
N LEU A 96 -8.67 -3.10 -6.03
CA LEU A 96 -7.58 -3.15 -7.00
C LEU A 96 -7.85 -4.15 -8.13
N ASN A 97 -8.35 -5.35 -7.81
CA ASN A 97 -8.65 -6.37 -8.81
C ASN A 97 -9.74 -5.90 -9.78
N LYS A 98 -10.83 -5.31 -9.26
CA LYS A 98 -11.90 -4.75 -10.12
C LYS A 98 -11.38 -3.66 -11.04
N LEU A 99 -10.51 -2.79 -10.54
CA LEU A 99 -9.92 -1.73 -11.35
C LEU A 99 -9.00 -2.30 -12.45
N GLN A 100 -8.30 -3.40 -12.19
CA GLN A 100 -7.50 -4.11 -13.19
C GLN A 100 -8.39 -4.78 -14.25
N GLU A 101 -9.48 -5.41 -13.84
CA GLU A 101 -10.46 -6.01 -14.76
C GLU A 101 -11.07 -4.93 -15.68
N ASP A 102 -11.53 -3.81 -15.12
CA ASP A 102 -12.06 -2.67 -15.89
C ASP A 102 -11.03 -2.13 -16.89
N TYR A 103 -9.76 -2.03 -16.47
CA TYR A 103 -8.67 -1.58 -17.35
C TYR A 103 -8.43 -2.56 -18.51
N ASP A 104 -8.37 -3.85 -18.22
CA ASP A 104 -8.17 -4.89 -19.23
C ASP A 104 -9.33 -4.95 -20.23
N GLU A 105 -10.57 -4.73 -19.78
CA GLU A 105 -11.74 -4.62 -20.65
C GLU A 105 -11.64 -3.40 -21.59
N MET A 106 -11.28 -2.24 -21.06
CA MET A 106 -11.08 -1.03 -21.88
C MET A 106 -9.97 -1.23 -22.92
N VAL A 107 -8.84 -1.84 -22.53
CA VAL A 107 -7.73 -2.12 -23.44
C VAL A 107 -8.17 -3.08 -24.56
N LYS A 108 -8.92 -4.14 -24.23
CA LYS A 108 -9.46 -5.08 -25.23
C LYS A 108 -10.38 -4.38 -26.23
N ALA A 109 -11.30 -3.54 -25.75
CA ALA A 109 -12.22 -2.80 -26.62
C ALA A 109 -11.46 -1.91 -27.63
N LEU A 110 -10.41 -1.21 -27.18
CA LEU A 110 -9.55 -0.41 -28.04
C LEU A 110 -8.78 -1.25 -29.07
N GLU A 111 -8.30 -2.44 -28.70
CA GLU A 111 -7.64 -3.35 -29.63
C GLU A 111 -8.58 -3.92 -30.69
N GLU A 112 -9.82 -4.19 -30.33
CA GLU A 112 -10.85 -4.66 -31.26
C GLU A 112 -11.25 -3.59 -32.27
N GLU A 113 -11.39 -2.33 -31.83
CA GLU A 113 -11.64 -1.20 -32.73
C GLU A 113 -10.48 -0.97 -33.71
N ARG A 114 -9.23 -1.13 -33.26
CA ARG A 114 -8.05 -1.00 -34.13
C ARG A 114 -7.87 -2.11 -35.16
N LYS A 115 -8.58 -3.24 -35.00
CA LYS A 115 -8.55 -4.37 -35.94
C LYS A 115 -9.67 -4.31 -36.99
N LYS A 116 -10.65 -3.41 -36.81
CA LYS A 116 -11.63 -3.07 -37.84
C LYS A 116 -11.05 -2.04 -38.82
#